data_AF-A0A939LZ98-F1
#
_entry.id   AF-A0A939LZ98-F1
#
_cell.length_a   1.000
_cell.length_b   1.000
_cell.length_c   1.000
_cell.angle_alpha   90.00
_cell.angle_beta   90.00
_cell.angle_gamma   90.00
#
_symmetry.space_group_name_H-M   'P 1'
#
loop_
_entity.id
_entity.type
_entity.pdbx_description
1 polymer ?
#
loop_
_entity_poly.entity_id
_entity_poly.type
_entity_poly.pdbx_seq_one_letter_code
_entity_poly.pdbx_strand_id
1 'polypeptide(L)'
;MEREAAKAAAAVPPVPRTDEGHVSRLETLRDMLEQSRELVAALKVSDPARAYLQMREQREILREIAEIQGNGQSTKGVTLGDQLAAARAEREKREAARAAGA
;
A
#
# COMPACT_ATOMS: atom_id res chain seq x y z
N MET A 1 39.99 -3.35 30.23
CA MET A 1 39.65 -3.48 28.80
C MET A 1 38.17 -3.82 28.65
N GLU A 2 37.26 -2.93 29.04
CA GLU A 2 35.80 -3.20 28.97
C GLU A 2 34.98 -1.97 28.55
N ARG A 3 35.63 -1.00 27.87
CA ARG A 3 34.98 0.24 27.42
C ARG A 3 34.89 0.39 25.90
N GLU A 4 34.96 -0.72 25.16
CA GLU A 4 34.89 -0.71 23.68
C GLU A 4 33.74 -1.55 23.08
N ALA A 5 32.83 -2.08 23.89
CA ALA A 5 31.67 -2.82 23.36
C ALA A 5 30.42 -1.96 23.17
N ALA A 6 30.47 -0.66 23.44
CA ALA A 6 29.43 0.30 23.04
C ALA A 6 29.63 0.73 21.58
N LYS A 7 29.96 -0.24 20.71
CA LYS A 7 29.97 -0.04 19.27
C LYS A 7 28.54 0.28 18.89
N ALA A 8 28.32 1.54 18.56
CA ALA A 8 27.10 2.06 17.97
C ALA A 8 26.63 1.11 16.87
N ALA A 9 25.76 0.17 17.24
CA ALA A 9 24.83 -0.40 16.30
C ALA A 9 24.02 0.83 15.88
N ALA A 10 24.26 1.32 14.66
CA ALA A 10 23.37 2.25 14.01
C ALA A 10 21.97 1.68 14.25
N ALA A 11 21.22 2.32 15.13
CA ALA A 11 19.95 1.80 15.61
C ALA A 11 19.05 1.82 14.39
N VAL A 12 18.95 0.67 13.71
CA VAL A 12 17.99 0.47 12.65
C VAL A 12 16.65 0.79 13.29
N PRO A 13 15.91 1.80 12.80
CA PRO A 13 14.64 2.16 13.39
C PRO A 13 13.78 0.90 13.46
N PRO A 14 13.10 0.66 14.60
CA PRO A 14 12.34 -0.56 14.79
C PRO A 14 11.28 -0.67 13.69
N VAL A 15 11.25 -1.80 12.98
CA VAL A 15 10.26 -2.05 11.93
C VAL A 15 8.86 -1.98 12.53
N PRO A 16 7.93 -1.19 11.98
CA PRO A 16 6.59 -1.03 12.52
C PRO A 16 5.85 -2.37 12.60
N ARG A 17 5.22 -2.66 13.75
CA ARG A 17 4.42 -3.87 13.97
C ARG A 17 2.98 -3.56 14.35
N THR A 18 2.04 -4.45 13.99
CA THR A 18 0.65 -4.45 14.45
C THR A 18 0.55 -4.94 15.89
N ASP A 19 -0.63 -4.82 16.50
CA ASP A 19 -0.88 -5.27 17.88
C ASP A 19 -0.68 -6.79 18.05
N GLU A 20 -0.85 -7.56 16.96
CA GLU A 20 -0.58 -9.00 16.90
C GLU A 20 0.90 -9.34 16.64
N GLY A 21 1.77 -8.32 16.51
CA GLY A 21 3.21 -8.48 16.31
C GLY A 21 3.66 -8.70 14.86
N HIS A 22 2.76 -8.55 13.88
CA HIS A 22 3.10 -8.65 12.45
C HIS A 22 3.67 -7.35 11.91
N VAL A 23 4.51 -7.37 10.87
CA VAL A 23 4.98 -6.12 10.23
C VAL A 23 3.79 -5.39 9.62
N SER A 24 3.62 -4.11 9.98
CA SER A 24 2.59 -3.27 9.37
C SER A 24 3.03 -2.84 7.98
N ARG A 25 2.37 -3.39 6.95
CA ARG A 25 2.63 -3.01 5.54
C ARG A 25 2.38 -1.51 5.32
N LEU A 26 1.33 -0.95 5.91
CA LEU A 26 0.98 0.46 5.75
C LEU A 26 2.04 1.38 6.36
N GLU A 27 2.48 1.10 7.59
CA GLU A 27 3.50 1.93 8.25
C GLU A 27 4.86 1.77 7.55
N THR A 28 5.21 0.55 7.13
CA THR A 28 6.42 0.32 6.31
C THR A 28 6.41 1.17 5.04
N LEU A 29 5.30 1.24 4.32
CA LEU A 29 5.19 2.05 3.10
C LEU A 29 5.28 3.56 3.39
N ARG A 30 4.80 4.02 4.56
CA ARG A 30 4.94 5.43 4.98
C ARG A 30 6.40 5.78 5.26
N ASP A 31 7.10 4.92 5.98
CA ASP A 31 8.54 5.09 6.25
C ASP A 31 9.35 5.12 4.95
N MET A 32 9.05 4.19 4.02
CA MET A 32 9.68 4.16 2.70
C MET A 32 9.39 5.43 1.89
N LEU A 33 8.17 5.96 1.96
CA LEU A 33 7.80 7.20 1.29
C LEU A 33 8.58 8.40 1.85
N GLU A 34 8.76 8.47 3.16
CA GLU A 34 9.53 9.52 3.83
C GLU A 34 11.01 9.49 3.41
N GLN A 35 11.66 8.33 3.52
CA GLN A 35 13.05 8.16 3.08
C GLN A 35 13.23 8.48 1.59
N SER A 36 12.26 8.09 0.76
CA SER A 36 12.28 8.39 -0.66
C SER A 36 12.17 9.89 -0.93
N ARG A 37 11.41 10.66 -0.13
CA ARG A 37 11.29 12.12 -0.26
C ARG A 37 12.61 12.82 0.02
N GLU A 38 13.31 12.40 1.06
CA GLU A 38 14.64 12.92 1.39
C GLU A 38 15.64 12.61 0.28
N LEU A 39 15.65 11.38 -0.21
CA LEU A 39 16.52 10.97 -1.31
C LEU A 39 16.25 11.78 -2.58
N VAL A 40 14.99 11.98 -2.96
CA VAL A 40 14.65 12.82 -4.13
C VAL A 40 15.11 14.27 -3.92
N ALA A 41 14.94 14.83 -2.73
CA ALA A 41 15.39 16.19 -2.44
C ALA A 41 16.91 16.34 -2.63
N ALA A 42 17.69 15.37 -2.15
CA ALA A 42 19.13 15.34 -2.36
C ALA A 42 19.51 15.15 -3.85
N LEU A 43 18.88 14.20 -4.53
CA LEU A 43 19.18 13.87 -5.92
C LEU A 43 18.79 14.99 -6.90
N LYS A 44 17.78 15.81 -6.61
CA LYS A 44 17.39 16.92 -7.47
C LYS A 44 18.53 17.88 -7.79
N VAL A 45 19.51 17.99 -6.88
CA VAL A 45 20.68 18.87 -7.05
C VAL A 45 21.85 18.11 -7.67
N SER A 46 22.11 16.87 -7.23
CA SER A 46 23.31 16.13 -7.64
C SER A 46 23.14 15.25 -8.89
N ASP A 47 21.95 14.69 -9.09
CA ASP A 47 21.62 13.77 -10.18
C ASP A 47 20.11 13.82 -10.51
N PRO A 48 19.67 14.81 -11.32
CA PRO A 48 18.27 15.01 -11.65
C PRO A 48 17.64 13.84 -12.42
N ALA A 49 18.43 13.11 -13.22
CA ALA A 49 17.95 11.94 -13.96
C ALA A 49 17.56 10.81 -13.00
N ARG A 50 18.40 10.55 -11.99
CA ARG A 50 18.08 9.58 -10.94
C ARG A 50 16.95 10.07 -10.03
N ALA A 51 16.86 11.37 -9.76
CA ALA A 51 15.73 11.94 -9.02
C ALA A 51 14.39 11.64 -9.72
N TYR A 52 14.33 11.74 -11.06
CA TYR A 52 13.13 11.44 -11.83
C TYR A 52 12.69 9.97 -11.70
N LEU A 53 13.65 9.03 -11.76
CA LEU A 53 13.37 7.61 -11.54
C LEU A 53 12.81 7.37 -10.13
N GLN A 54 13.39 8.03 -9.13
CA GLN A 54 12.94 7.89 -7.75
C GLN A 54 11.57 8.53 -7.50
N MET A 55 11.22 9.61 -8.20
CA MET A 55 9.86 10.16 -8.21
C MET A 55 8.84 9.20 -8.83
N ARG A 56 9.24 8.32 -9.76
CA ARG A 56 8.35 7.26 -10.27
C ARG A 56 8.05 6.24 -9.17
N GLU A 57 9.07 5.80 -8.44
CA GLU A 57 8.92 4.88 -7.32
C GLU A 57 8.02 5.46 -6.22
N GLN A 58 8.18 6.75 -5.88
CA GLN A 58 7.29 7.44 -4.94
C GLN A 58 5.82 7.37 -5.34
N ARG A 59 5.51 7.44 -6.64
CA ARG A 59 4.13 7.34 -7.12
C ARG A 59 3.56 5.94 -6.93
N GLU A 60 4.37 4.89 -7.09
CA GLU A 60 3.92 3.52 -6.86
C GLU A 60 3.68 3.28 -5.36
N ILE A 61 4.57 3.75 -4.48
CA ILE A 61 4.35 3.69 -3.02
C ILE A 61 3.06 4.43 -2.62
N LEU A 62 2.81 5.62 -3.19
CA LEU A 62 1.58 6.37 -2.93
C LEU A 62 0.32 5.64 -3.43
N ARG A 63 0.39 4.97 -4.59
CA ARG A 63 -0.72 4.13 -5.08
C ARG A 63 -0.98 2.97 -4.13
N GLU A 64 0.05 2.27 -3.69
CA GLU A 64 -0.10 1.13 -2.79
C GLU A 64 -0.67 1.55 -1.43
N ILE A 65 -0.23 2.70 -0.89
CA ILE A 65 -0.85 3.28 0.32
C ILE A 65 -2.32 3.59 0.07
N ALA A 66 -2.65 4.23 -1.06
CA ALA A 66 -4.03 4.56 -1.42
C ALA A 66 -4.88 3.31 -1.64
N GLU A 67 -4.34 2.22 -2.16
CA GLU A 67 -5.02 0.93 -2.29
C GLU A 67 -5.27 0.28 -0.93
N ILE A 68 -4.30 0.31 0.00
CA ILE A 68 -4.49 -0.23 1.34
C ILE A 68 -5.54 0.59 2.12
N GLN A 69 -5.45 1.91 2.05
CA GLN A 69 -6.40 2.81 2.69
C GLN A 69 -7.77 2.81 1.99
N GLY A 70 -7.78 2.66 0.66
CA GLY A 70 -8.96 2.58 -0.20
C GLY A 70 -9.66 1.23 -0.12
N ASN A 71 -8.95 0.13 0.12
CA ASN A 71 -9.55 -1.16 0.48
C ASN A 71 -10.13 -1.13 1.90
N GLY A 72 -9.67 -0.21 2.76
CA GLY A 72 -10.36 0.17 3.99
C GLY A 72 -11.61 1.05 3.75
N GLN A 73 -11.69 1.73 2.61
CA GLN A 73 -12.91 2.28 2.05
C GLN A 73 -13.57 1.24 1.13
N SER A 74 -14.04 0.13 1.71
CA SER A 74 -15.23 -0.52 1.14
C SER A 74 -16.22 0.60 0.88
N THR A 75 -16.46 0.89 -0.40
CA THR A 75 -17.39 1.89 -0.92
C THR A 75 -18.45 2.20 0.11
N LYS A 76 -18.47 3.42 0.67
CA LYS A 76 -19.51 3.85 1.61
C LYS A 76 -20.87 3.40 1.07
N GLY A 77 -21.45 2.37 1.69
CA GLY A 77 -22.77 1.84 1.37
C GLY A 77 -22.88 0.58 0.51
N VAL A 78 -21.79 -0.06 0.06
CA VAL A 78 -21.89 -1.38 -0.61
C VAL A 78 -21.15 -2.41 0.22
N THR A 79 -21.93 -3.27 0.87
CA THR A 79 -21.47 -4.42 1.64
C THR A 79 -21.16 -5.60 0.72
N LEU A 80 -20.44 -6.60 1.23
CA LEU A 80 -20.31 -7.90 0.55
C LEU A 80 -21.68 -8.49 0.19
N GLY A 81 -22.69 -8.27 1.04
CA GLY A 81 -24.08 -8.68 0.79
C GLY A 81 -24.69 -8.05 -0.45
N ASP A 82 -24.45 -6.75 -0.67
CA ASP A 82 -24.94 -6.02 -1.85
C ASP A 82 -24.28 -6.52 -3.14
N GLN A 83 -22.99 -6.84 -3.06
CA GLN A 83 -22.25 -7.43 -4.19
C GLN A 83 -22.78 -8.83 -4.53
N LEU A 84 -23.07 -9.65 -3.52
CA LEU A 84 -23.67 -10.98 -3.68
C LEU A 84 -25.08 -10.90 -4.27
N ALA A 85 -25.91 -9.95 -3.81
CA ALA A 85 -27.25 -9.74 -4.34
C ALA A 85 -27.22 -9.30 -5.81
N ALA A 86 -26.32 -8.38 -6.17
CA ALA A 86 -26.13 -7.94 -7.55
C ALA A 86 -25.67 -9.11 -8.47
N ALA A 87 -24.75 -9.95 -7.99
CA ALA A 87 -24.28 -11.11 -8.73
C ALA A 87 -25.39 -12.15 -8.97
N ARG A 88 -26.29 -12.36 -7.99
CA ARG A 88 -27.45 -13.25 -8.11
C ARG A 88 -28.47 -12.71 -9.12
N ALA A 89 -28.81 -11.43 -9.04
CA ALA A 89 -29.74 -10.79 -9.97
C ALA A 89 -29.23 -10.85 -11.42
N GLU A 90 -27.92 -10.66 -11.63
CA GLU A 90 -27.29 -10.79 -12.94
C GLU A 90 -27.33 -12.22 -13.48
N ARG A 91 -27.13 -13.21 -12.60
CA ARG A 91 -27.24 -14.63 -12.96
C ARG A 91 -28.67 -15.00 -13.35
N GLU A 92 -29.67 -14.56 -12.58
CA GLU A 92 -31.09 -14.78 -12.88
C GLU A 92 -31.49 -14.15 -14.21
N LYS A 93 -31.03 -12.92 -14.50
CA LYS A 93 -31.25 -12.30 -15.82
C LYS A 93 -30.68 -13.13 -16.97
N ARG A 94 -29.48 -13.67 -16.81
CA ARG A 94 -28.84 -14.53 -17.83
C ARG A 94 -29.53 -15.87 -17.99
N GLU A 95 -30.07 -16.42 -16.91
CA GLU A 95 -30.85 -17.66 -16.95
C GLU A 95 -32.23 -17.43 -17.60
N ALA A 96 -32.90 -16.33 -17.25
CA ALA A 96 -34.16 -15.91 -17.89
C ALA A 96 -33.97 -15.60 -19.38
N ALA A 97 -32.90 -14.89 -19.77
CA ALA A 97 -32.59 -14.63 -21.17
C ALA A 97 -32.28 -15.91 -21.95
N ARG A 98 -31.64 -16.91 -21.32
CA ARG A 98 -31.43 -18.24 -21.92
C ARG A 98 -32.71 -19.04 -22.06
N ALA A 99 -33.60 -18.97 -21.06
CA ALA A 99 -34.89 -19.65 -21.10
C ALA A 99 -35.88 -19.02 -22.08
N ALA A 100 -35.78 -17.70 -22.33
CA ALA A 100 -36.61 -16.98 -23.31
C ALA A 100 -36.08 -17.08 -24.76
N GLY A 101 -34.86 -17.56 -24.95
CA GLY A 101 -34.22 -17.79 -26.24
C GLY A 101 -34.15 -19.27 -26.67
N ALA A 102 -34.79 -20.17 -25.91
CA ALA A 102 -34.95 -21.60 -26.19
C ALA A 102 -36.42 -21.90 -26.50
#